data_AF-A0A3M4UD95-F1
#
_entry.id   AF-A0A3M4UD95-F1
#
_cell.length_a   1.000
_cell.length_b   1.000
_cell.length_c   1.000
_cell.angle_alpha   90.00
_cell.angle_beta   90.00
_cell.angle_gamma   90.00
#
_symmetry.space_group_name_H-M   'P 1'
#
loop_
_entity.id
_entity.type
_entity.pdbx_description
1 polymer ?
#
loop_
_entity_poly.entity_id
_entity_poly.type
_entity_poly.pdbx_seq_one_letter_code
_entity_poly.pdbx_strand_id
1 'polypeptide(L)'
;MNYTVYPPQEIDKAITAKAAIAHLGDHFQAFLNANNISSWAPADDYTLRDDRVADILVYLGASKGMSIAQMKYRGKKLMKVVKASGGTMKLSFAYNLVANCLGYAAFQFANRCRSVDHYVENLWPLGMVNNGHLFEDMKREHWPSSSVSLRMRENIEINKVRDGLFKEIKWKEKKERSQREVDFLKARNNALTRRATMPIETRD
;
A
#
# COMPACT_ATOMS: atom_id res chain seq x y z
N MET A 1 45.30 -72.22 -20.94
CA MET A 1 44.31 -71.40 -21.67
C MET A 1 44.38 -70.00 -21.09
N ASN A 2 44.78 -69.01 -21.90
CA ASN A 2 44.85 -67.62 -21.48
C ASN A 2 43.53 -66.94 -21.83
N TYR A 3 42.79 -66.45 -20.83
CA TYR A 3 41.57 -65.67 -21.05
C TYR A 3 41.94 -64.18 -20.98
N THR A 4 41.66 -63.45 -22.05
CA THR A 4 41.72 -61.98 -22.07
C THR A 4 40.46 -61.43 -21.41
N VAL A 5 40.62 -60.75 -20.28
CA VAL A 5 39.52 -60.04 -19.59
C VAL A 5 39.40 -58.65 -20.21
N TYR A 6 38.28 -58.39 -20.89
CA TYR A 6 37.97 -57.04 -21.39
C TYR A 6 37.54 -56.13 -20.22
N PRO A 7 37.83 -54.82 -20.30
CA PRO A 7 37.34 -53.86 -19.31
C PRO A 7 35.80 -53.85 -19.30
N PRO A 8 35.17 -53.64 -18.13
CA PRO A 8 33.71 -53.59 -18.02
C PRO A 8 33.14 -52.51 -18.96
N GLN A 9 32.19 -52.88 -19.82
CA GLN A 9 31.46 -51.92 -20.64
C GLN A 9 30.68 -50.97 -19.73
N GLU A 10 30.77 -49.67 -19.99
CA GLU A 10 29.90 -48.68 -19.33
C GLU A 10 28.45 -49.01 -19.69
N ILE A 11 27.69 -49.40 -18.67
CA ILE A 11 26.26 -49.68 -18.81
C ILE A 11 25.58 -48.33 -19.02
N ASP A 12 24.83 -48.17 -20.12
CA ASP A 12 24.01 -46.98 -20.36
C ASP A 12 23.15 -46.71 -19.12
N LYS A 13 23.27 -45.51 -18.56
CA LYS A 13 22.57 -45.12 -17.33
C LYS A 13 21.07 -45.29 -17.55
N ALA A 14 20.49 -46.31 -16.92
CA ALA A 14 19.05 -46.52 -16.92
C ALA A 14 18.37 -45.25 -16.37
N ILE A 15 17.55 -44.61 -17.20
CA ILE A 15 16.76 -43.44 -16.83
C ILE A 15 15.82 -43.88 -15.69
N THR A 16 16.19 -43.54 -14.46
CA THR A 16 15.34 -43.79 -13.29
C THR A 16 14.32 -42.67 -13.17
N ALA A 17 13.11 -42.97 -12.67
CA ALA A 17 12.02 -42.00 -12.54
C ALA A 17 12.41 -40.72 -11.77
N LYS A 18 13.45 -40.77 -10.92
CA LYS A 18 14.04 -39.60 -10.26
C LYS A 18 14.67 -38.59 -11.23
N ALA A 19 15.29 -39.04 -12.32
CA ALA A 19 15.84 -38.14 -13.34
C ALA A 19 14.73 -37.45 -14.14
N ALA A 20 13.62 -38.16 -14.41
CA ALA A 20 12.45 -37.57 -15.06
C ALA A 20 11.75 -36.50 -14.20
N ILE A 21 11.75 -36.65 -12.87
CA ILE A 21 11.18 -35.64 -11.94
C ILE A 21 12.07 -34.39 -11.86
N ALA A 22 13.41 -34.54 -11.92
CA ALA A 22 14.34 -33.42 -11.87
C ALA A 22 14.19 -32.45 -13.06
N HIS A 23 13.86 -32.98 -14.24
CA HIS A 23 13.66 -32.21 -15.46
C HIS A 23 12.19 -31.93 -15.79
N LEU A 24 11.25 -32.25 -14.89
CA LEU A 24 9.82 -32.08 -15.15
C LEU A 24 9.46 -30.60 -15.40
N GLY A 25 10.12 -29.68 -14.70
CA GLY A 25 9.98 -28.23 -14.92
C GLY A 25 10.50 -27.80 -16.29
N ASP A 26 11.65 -28.34 -16.72
CA ASP A 26 12.24 -28.06 -18.03
C ASP A 26 11.37 -28.64 -19.17
N HIS A 27 10.82 -29.84 -18.96
CA HIS A 27 9.87 -30.46 -19.88
C HIS A 27 8.55 -29.70 -19.96
N PHE A 28 8.03 -29.16 -18.86
CA PHE A 28 6.84 -28.33 -18.86
C PHE A 28 7.10 -27.02 -19.61
N GLN A 29 8.24 -26.36 -19.37
CA GLN A 29 8.61 -25.15 -20.08
C GLN A 29 8.82 -25.42 -21.58
N ALA A 30 9.47 -26.53 -21.95
CA ALA A 30 9.66 -26.95 -23.33
C ALA A 30 8.32 -27.31 -24.00
N PHE A 31 7.40 -27.96 -23.29
CA PHE A 31 6.05 -28.25 -23.77
C PHE A 31 5.25 -26.97 -24.00
N LEU A 32 5.28 -26.01 -23.06
CA LEU A 32 4.63 -24.72 -23.25
C LEU A 32 5.21 -23.97 -24.45
N ASN A 33 6.54 -23.94 -24.58
CA ASN A 33 7.20 -23.27 -25.71
C ASN A 33 6.91 -23.96 -27.06
N ALA A 34 6.88 -25.29 -27.08
CA ALA A 34 6.58 -26.08 -28.28
C ALA A 34 5.10 -26.04 -28.69
N ASN A 35 4.20 -25.73 -27.77
CA ASN A 35 2.78 -25.48 -28.08
C ASN A 35 2.48 -24.00 -28.32
N ASN A 36 3.45 -23.11 -28.08
CA ASN A 36 3.35 -21.66 -28.29
C ASN A 36 4.31 -21.23 -29.44
N ILE A 37 4.28 -21.96 -30.56
CA ILE A 37 5.13 -21.75 -31.76
C ILE A 37 4.92 -20.36 -32.38
N SER A 38 3.74 -19.80 -32.19
CA SER A 38 3.47 -18.38 -32.37
C SER A 38 3.48 -17.77 -30.97
N SER A 39 4.56 -17.08 -30.60
CA SER A 39 4.44 -16.03 -29.59
C SER A 39 3.20 -15.19 -29.93
N TRP A 40 2.41 -14.79 -28.93
CA TRP A 40 1.22 -13.97 -29.19
C TRP A 40 1.64 -12.83 -30.11
N ALA A 41 0.91 -12.60 -31.21
CA ALA A 41 1.28 -11.52 -32.10
C ALA A 41 1.34 -10.23 -31.25
N PRO A 42 2.28 -9.30 -31.49
CA PRO A 42 2.34 -8.06 -30.69
C PRO A 42 1.04 -7.24 -30.70
N ALA A 43 0.14 -7.53 -31.65
CA ALA A 43 -1.22 -6.99 -31.71
C ALA A 43 -2.19 -7.62 -30.70
N ASP A 44 -1.93 -8.86 -30.27
CA ASP A 44 -2.71 -9.62 -29.29
C ASP A 44 -2.13 -9.50 -27.87
N ASP A 45 -0.91 -8.98 -27.71
CA ASP A 45 -0.32 -8.68 -26.42
C ASP A 45 -1.02 -7.50 -25.74
N TYR A 46 -1.72 -7.79 -24.64
CA TYR A 46 -2.35 -6.74 -23.85
C TYR A 46 -1.30 -5.87 -23.15
N THR A 47 -1.08 -4.66 -23.67
CA THR A 47 -0.27 -3.66 -22.98
C THR A 47 -1.08 -3.03 -21.85
N LEU A 48 -0.58 -3.09 -20.62
CA LEU A 48 -1.17 -2.36 -19.50
C LEU A 48 -1.09 -0.86 -19.75
N ARG A 49 -2.23 -0.18 -19.71
CA ARG A 49 -2.33 1.26 -19.99
C ARG A 49 -2.64 2.08 -18.75
N ASP A 50 -2.03 3.26 -18.70
CA ASP A 50 -2.17 4.20 -17.59
C ASP A 50 -3.49 4.99 -17.60
N ASP A 51 -4.31 4.84 -18.64
CA ASP A 51 -5.62 5.48 -18.81
C ASP A 51 -6.80 4.54 -18.50
N ARG A 52 -6.53 3.25 -18.25
CA ARG A 52 -7.54 2.26 -17.87
C ARG A 52 -7.50 2.01 -16.38
N VAL A 53 -8.65 2.11 -15.74
CA VAL A 53 -8.78 1.88 -14.29
C VAL A 53 -8.30 0.48 -13.91
N ALA A 54 -8.71 -0.56 -14.65
CA ALA A 54 -8.33 -1.94 -14.36
C ALA A 54 -6.80 -2.13 -14.35
N ASP A 55 -6.12 -1.63 -15.38
CA ASP A 55 -4.66 -1.75 -15.54
C ASP A 55 -3.91 -1.01 -14.42
N ILE A 56 -4.39 0.17 -14.03
CA ILE A 56 -3.85 0.90 -12.88
C ILE A 56 -3.96 0.06 -11.61
N LEU A 57 -5.10 -0.62 -11.40
CA LEU A 57 -5.30 -1.47 -10.22
C LEU A 57 -4.37 -2.69 -10.23
N VAL A 58 -4.15 -3.30 -11.39
CA VAL A 58 -3.20 -4.41 -11.57
C VAL A 58 -1.78 -3.94 -11.22
N TYR A 59 -1.35 -2.79 -11.73
CA TYR A 59 -0.04 -2.23 -11.40
C TYR A 59 0.13 -1.93 -9.90
N LEU A 60 -0.91 -1.41 -9.26
CA LEU A 60 -0.91 -1.17 -7.82
C LEU A 60 -0.84 -2.49 -7.04
N GLY A 61 -1.58 -3.51 -7.48
CA GLY A 61 -1.57 -4.85 -6.90
C GLY A 61 -0.24 -5.59 -7.03
N ALA A 62 0.52 -5.32 -8.10
CA ALA A 62 1.84 -5.87 -8.32
C ALA A 62 2.97 -5.10 -7.62
N SER A 63 2.69 -3.95 -7.00
CA SER A 63 3.70 -3.14 -6.32
C SER A 63 4.23 -3.82 -5.05
N LYS A 64 5.45 -3.50 -4.61
CA LYS A 64 5.98 -4.00 -3.32
C LYS A 64 5.31 -3.37 -2.09
N GLY A 65 4.49 -2.34 -2.30
CA GLY A 65 4.03 -1.42 -1.26
C GLY A 65 4.37 0.03 -1.63
N MET A 66 3.94 0.97 -0.79
CA MET A 66 4.15 2.41 -1.03
C MET A 66 3.93 3.22 0.24
N SER A 67 4.38 4.47 0.23
CA SER A 67 4.11 5.39 1.33
C SER A 67 2.67 5.89 1.36
N ILE A 68 2.19 6.34 2.53
CA ILE A 68 0.86 6.95 2.67
C ILE A 68 0.64 8.14 1.73
N ALA A 69 1.70 8.92 1.47
CA ALA A 69 1.63 10.04 0.52
C ALA A 69 1.41 9.53 -0.91
N GLN A 70 2.12 8.46 -1.30
CA GLN A 70 1.95 7.82 -2.60
C GLN A 70 0.56 7.21 -2.74
N MET A 71 0.02 6.54 -1.71
CA MET A 71 -1.36 6.02 -1.75
C MET A 71 -2.38 7.14 -2.04
N LYS A 72 -2.26 8.29 -1.36
CA LYS A 72 -3.13 9.45 -1.59
C LYS A 72 -2.96 10.03 -2.98
N TYR A 73 -1.73 10.13 -3.47
CA TYR A 73 -1.44 10.59 -4.82
C TYR A 73 -2.09 9.67 -5.88
N ARG A 74 -1.93 8.35 -5.72
CA ARG A 74 -2.52 7.34 -6.62
C ARG A 74 -4.04 7.37 -6.60
N GLY A 75 -4.66 7.52 -5.43
CA GLY A 75 -6.12 7.69 -5.33
C GLY A 75 -6.64 8.93 -6.06
N LYS A 76 -5.92 10.06 -5.98
CA LYS A 76 -6.24 11.26 -6.76
C LYS A 76 -6.04 11.06 -8.27
N LYS A 77 -4.97 10.35 -8.69
CA LYS A 77 -4.74 10.02 -10.12
C LYS A 77 -5.86 9.14 -10.65
N LEU A 78 -6.26 8.12 -9.90
CA LEU A 78 -7.38 7.24 -10.24
C LEU A 78 -8.68 8.00 -10.43
N MET A 79 -9.00 8.93 -9.52
CA MET A 79 -10.19 9.78 -9.68
C MET A 79 -10.17 10.61 -10.97
N LYS A 80 -9.02 11.14 -11.37
CA LYS A 80 -8.88 11.89 -12.63
C LYS A 80 -9.18 11.00 -13.83
N VAL A 81 -8.69 9.76 -13.83
CA VAL A 81 -8.94 8.78 -14.89
C VAL A 81 -10.43 8.44 -14.96
N VAL A 82 -11.07 8.10 -13.83
CA VAL A 82 -12.50 7.80 -13.78
C VAL A 82 -13.35 8.97 -14.28
N LYS A 83 -12.99 10.21 -13.89
CA LYS A 83 -13.67 11.42 -14.34
C LYS A 83 -13.50 11.65 -15.85
N ALA A 84 -12.32 11.37 -16.40
CA ALA A 84 -12.08 11.46 -17.84
C ALA A 84 -12.94 10.45 -18.63
N SER A 85 -13.25 9.30 -18.05
CA SER A 85 -14.17 8.30 -18.63
C SER A 85 -15.66 8.60 -18.37
N GLY A 86 -16.01 9.77 -17.83
CA GLY A 86 -17.40 10.16 -17.54
C GLY A 86 -17.99 9.62 -16.23
N GLY A 87 -17.20 8.89 -15.44
CA GLY A 87 -17.62 8.34 -14.15
C GLY A 87 -17.46 9.33 -12.99
N THR A 88 -18.06 8.99 -11.85
CA THR A 88 -17.85 9.71 -10.58
C THR A 88 -17.34 8.76 -9.51
N MET A 89 -16.40 9.22 -8.70
CA MET A 89 -15.80 8.43 -7.62
C MET A 89 -15.52 9.32 -6.42
N LYS A 90 -15.94 8.87 -5.22
CA LYS A 90 -15.61 9.56 -3.97
C LYS A 90 -14.12 9.36 -3.64
N LEU A 91 -13.47 10.41 -3.13
CA LEU A 91 -12.04 10.36 -2.78
C LEU A 91 -11.73 9.32 -1.68
N SER A 92 -12.62 9.17 -0.70
CA SER A 92 -12.50 8.13 0.33
C SER A 92 -12.52 6.73 -0.26
N PHE A 93 -13.39 6.49 -1.26
CA PHE A 93 -13.46 5.23 -1.97
C PHE A 93 -12.20 4.98 -2.79
N ALA A 94 -11.68 5.99 -3.49
CA ALA A 94 -10.43 5.86 -4.24
C ALA A 94 -9.24 5.49 -3.33
N TYR A 95 -9.16 6.06 -2.13
CA TYR A 95 -8.12 5.68 -1.16
C TYR A 95 -8.27 4.25 -0.66
N ASN A 96 -9.50 3.83 -0.36
CA ASN A 96 -9.76 2.44 0.01
C ASN A 96 -9.41 1.49 -1.13
N LEU A 97 -9.73 1.82 -2.38
CA LEU A 97 -9.41 0.97 -3.52
C LEU A 97 -7.89 0.77 -3.69
N VAL A 98 -7.09 1.83 -3.49
CA VAL A 98 -5.62 1.71 -3.47
C VAL A 98 -5.14 0.84 -2.30
N ALA A 99 -5.77 0.93 -1.13
CA ALA A 99 -5.46 0.07 0.01
C ALA A 99 -5.81 -1.40 -0.26
N ASN A 100 -6.94 -1.66 -0.92
CA ASN A 100 -7.39 -2.98 -1.33
C ASN A 100 -6.41 -3.61 -2.32
N CYS A 101 -5.85 -2.83 -3.24
CA CYS A 101 -4.77 -3.30 -4.11
C CYS A 101 -3.53 -3.75 -3.33
N LEU A 102 -3.27 -3.21 -2.15
CA LEU A 102 -2.17 -3.66 -1.28
C LEU A 102 -2.59 -4.78 -0.31
N GLY A 103 -3.84 -5.25 -0.41
CA GLY A 103 -4.38 -6.33 0.41
C GLY A 103 -5.03 -5.89 1.72
N TYR A 104 -5.26 -4.59 1.95
CA TYR A 104 -5.95 -4.08 3.15
C TYR A 104 -7.40 -3.73 2.86
N ALA A 105 -8.32 -3.97 3.79
CA ALA A 105 -9.75 -3.69 3.60
C ALA A 105 -10.10 -2.18 3.56
N ALA A 106 -9.28 -1.34 4.20
CA ALA A 106 -9.51 0.09 4.26
C ALA A 106 -8.20 0.87 4.37
N PHE A 107 -8.20 2.08 3.80
CA PHE A 107 -7.06 3.00 3.88
C PHE A 107 -6.69 3.36 5.32
N GLN A 108 -7.69 3.52 6.19
CA GLN A 108 -7.46 3.84 7.60
C GLN A 108 -6.66 2.74 8.31
N PHE A 109 -6.96 1.49 8.00
CA PHE A 109 -6.29 0.34 8.59
C PHE A 109 -4.86 0.20 8.06
N ALA A 110 -4.67 0.30 6.74
CA ALA A 110 -3.35 0.40 6.11
C ALA A 110 -2.50 1.52 6.76
N ASN A 111 -3.11 2.68 7.04
CA ASN A 111 -2.45 3.78 7.72
C ASN A 111 -2.08 3.47 9.18
N ARG A 112 -2.79 2.59 9.89
CA ARG A 112 -2.38 2.15 11.24
C ARG A 112 -1.23 1.14 11.18
N CYS A 113 -1.16 0.31 10.15
CA CYS A 113 -0.12 -0.69 9.96
C CYS A 113 1.21 -0.12 9.41
N ARG A 114 1.22 1.15 9.00
CA ARG A 114 2.39 1.80 8.39
C ARG A 114 3.63 1.74 9.28
N SER A 115 4.80 1.64 8.65
CA SER A 115 6.08 1.77 9.35
C SER A 115 6.32 3.19 9.88
N VAL A 116 7.43 3.37 10.60
CA VAL A 116 7.89 4.68 11.08
C VAL A 116 7.98 5.69 9.93
N ASP A 117 8.54 5.28 8.79
CA ASP A 117 8.70 6.07 7.55
C ASP A 117 7.41 6.23 6.73
N HIS A 118 6.25 5.88 7.32
CA HIS A 118 4.95 5.90 6.66
C HIS A 118 4.84 4.98 5.45
N TYR A 119 5.66 3.92 5.38
CA TYR A 119 5.57 2.92 4.34
C TYR A 119 4.51 1.87 4.68
N VAL A 120 3.73 1.45 3.69
CA VAL A 120 2.73 0.38 3.77
C VAL A 120 3.15 -0.72 2.83
N GLU A 121 3.30 -1.93 3.36
CA GLU A 121 3.71 -3.11 2.60
C GLU A 121 2.56 -3.68 1.78
N ASN A 122 2.88 -4.32 0.65
CA ASN A 122 1.88 -5.12 -0.05
C ASN A 122 1.75 -6.50 0.61
N LEU A 123 0.53 -6.87 1.00
CA LEU A 123 0.22 -8.12 1.67
C LEU A 123 0.04 -9.31 0.72
N TRP A 124 -0.21 -9.06 -0.58
CA TRP A 124 -0.41 -10.14 -1.56
C TRP A 124 0.83 -11.04 -1.71
N PRO A 125 2.06 -10.52 -1.93
CA PRO A 125 3.25 -11.35 -2.06
C PRO A 125 3.64 -12.05 -0.76
N LEU A 126 3.13 -11.57 0.38
CA LEU A 126 3.44 -12.08 1.70
C LEU A 126 2.48 -13.21 2.14
N GLY A 127 1.50 -13.57 1.30
CA GLY A 127 0.51 -14.59 1.62
C GLY A 127 -0.37 -14.26 2.83
N MET A 128 -0.47 -12.97 3.19
CA MET A 128 -1.24 -12.52 4.36
C MET A 128 -2.73 -12.34 4.05
N VAL A 129 -3.09 -12.31 2.76
CA VAL A 129 -4.47 -12.27 2.27
C VAL A 129 -4.90 -13.72 2.00
N ASN A 130 -5.97 -14.18 2.65
CA ASN A 130 -6.43 -15.57 2.51
C ASN A 130 -7.82 -15.63 1.86
N ASN A 131 -8.03 -16.58 0.94
CA ASN A 131 -9.30 -16.78 0.23
C ASN A 131 -9.92 -15.51 -0.39
N GLY A 132 -9.08 -14.57 -0.85
CA GLY A 132 -9.54 -13.31 -1.45
C GLY A 132 -10.13 -12.29 -0.45
N HIS A 133 -10.08 -12.57 0.85
CA HIS A 133 -10.51 -11.63 1.89
C HIS A 133 -9.41 -10.64 2.21
N LEU A 134 -9.71 -9.36 2.03
CA LEU A 134 -8.81 -8.27 2.36
C LEU A 134 -8.50 -8.24 3.86
N PHE A 135 -7.26 -7.89 4.18
CA PHE A 135 -6.79 -7.83 5.54
C PHE A 135 -7.44 -6.67 6.30
N GLU A 136 -8.16 -6.99 7.36
CA GLU A 136 -8.91 -6.04 8.17
C GLU A 136 -8.52 -6.13 9.64
N ASP A 137 -9.11 -5.25 10.45
CA ASP A 137 -8.87 -5.17 11.90
C ASP A 137 -9.54 -6.37 12.62
N MET A 138 -9.00 -7.57 12.39
CA MET A 138 -9.45 -8.81 13.04
C MET A 138 -8.86 -8.94 14.44
N LYS A 139 -9.51 -9.70 15.32
CA LYS A 139 -8.95 -10.04 16.64
C LYS A 139 -7.55 -10.64 16.47
N ARG A 140 -6.62 -10.24 17.34
CA ARG A 140 -5.18 -10.58 17.27
C ARG A 140 -4.90 -12.06 17.01
N GLU A 141 -5.74 -12.93 17.56
CA GLU A 141 -5.67 -14.39 17.46
C GLU A 141 -5.81 -14.94 16.03
N HIS A 142 -6.46 -14.19 15.12
CA HIS A 142 -6.74 -14.64 13.74
C HIS A 142 -5.65 -14.22 12.76
N TRP A 143 -4.66 -13.45 13.20
CA TRP A 143 -3.58 -13.01 12.33
C TRP A 143 -2.56 -14.14 12.13
N PRO A 144 -2.02 -14.32 10.91
CA PRO A 144 -0.97 -15.30 10.66
C PRO A 144 0.22 -15.10 11.60
N SER A 145 0.84 -16.17 12.08
CA SER A 145 2.03 -16.14 12.95
C SER A 145 3.33 -15.87 12.17
N SER A 146 3.34 -14.81 11.35
CA SER A 146 4.52 -14.38 10.59
C SER A 146 5.27 -13.24 11.30
N SER A 147 6.57 -13.09 11.00
CA SER A 147 7.37 -11.94 11.47
C SER A 147 6.78 -10.60 11.01
N VAL A 148 6.17 -10.58 9.82
CA VAL A 148 5.47 -9.41 9.27
C VAL A 148 4.26 -9.06 10.12
N SER A 149 3.44 -10.04 10.48
CA SER A 149 2.27 -9.83 11.35
C SER A 149 2.66 -9.27 12.71
N LEU A 150 3.76 -9.76 13.30
CA LEU A 150 4.29 -9.23 14.57
C LEU A 150 4.68 -7.76 14.45
N ARG A 151 5.49 -7.42 13.45
CA ARG A 151 5.89 -6.03 13.18
C ARG A 151 4.69 -5.12 12.89
N MET A 152 3.69 -5.61 12.16
CA MET A 152 2.46 -4.84 11.91
C MET A 152 1.66 -4.57 13.19
N ARG A 153 1.62 -5.52 14.13
CA ARG A 153 1.00 -5.32 15.45
C ARG A 153 1.76 -4.26 16.25
N GLU A 154 3.09 -4.32 16.26
CA GLU A 154 3.92 -3.30 16.91
C GLU A 154 3.68 -1.92 16.29
N ASN A 155 3.67 -1.83 14.95
CA ASN A 155 3.38 -0.59 14.24
C ASN A 155 2.01 -0.01 14.63
N ILE A 156 0.97 -0.83 14.79
CA ILE A 156 -0.36 -0.37 15.20
C ILE A 156 -0.31 0.32 16.57
N GLU A 157 0.34 -0.30 17.56
CA GLU A 157 0.43 0.28 18.90
C GLU A 157 1.27 1.56 18.91
N ILE A 158 2.41 1.55 18.22
CA ILE A 158 3.28 2.74 18.05
C ILE A 158 2.50 3.87 17.38
N ASN A 159 1.76 3.58 16.30
CA ASN A 159 1.00 4.58 15.57
C ASN A 159 -0.20 5.09 16.36
N LYS A 160 -0.82 4.27 17.21
CA LYS A 160 -1.89 4.71 18.12
C LYS A 160 -1.38 5.79 19.07
N VAL A 161 -0.20 5.58 19.67
CA VAL A 161 0.45 6.58 20.55
C VAL A 161 0.88 7.81 19.75
N ARG A 162 1.59 7.62 18.64
CA ARG A 162 2.08 8.70 17.78
C ARG A 162 0.96 9.60 17.25
N ASP A 163 -0.12 8.99 16.74
CA ASP A 163 -1.26 9.73 16.18
C ASP A 163 -2.07 10.41 17.29
N GLY A 164 -2.10 9.83 18.50
CA GLY A 164 -2.67 10.46 19.70
C GLY A 164 -1.92 11.74 20.09
N LEU A 165 -0.59 11.64 20.22
CA LEU A 165 0.28 12.77 20.54
C LEU A 165 0.17 13.89 19.49
N PHE A 166 0.19 13.53 18.21
CA PHE A 166 0.07 14.52 17.13
C PHE A 166 -1.29 15.25 17.16
N LYS A 167 -2.38 14.52 17.43
CA LYS A 167 -3.71 15.14 17.60
C LYS A 167 -3.74 16.08 18.79
N GLU A 168 -3.15 15.70 19.91
CA GLU A 168 -3.08 16.52 21.12
C GLU A 168 -2.29 17.82 20.86
N ILE A 169 -1.11 17.72 20.25
CA ILE A 169 -0.27 18.87 19.88
C ILE A 169 -1.06 19.82 18.97
N LYS A 170 -1.67 19.29 17.91
CA LYS A 170 -2.45 20.09 16.96
C LYS A 170 -3.65 20.76 17.62
N TRP A 171 -4.30 20.10 18.58
CA TRP A 171 -5.43 20.67 19.31
C TRP A 171 -4.99 21.77 20.27
N LYS A 172 -3.88 21.59 21.00
CA LYS A 172 -3.27 22.63 21.83
C LYS A 172 -2.88 23.84 21.00
N GLU A 173 -2.19 23.65 19.88
CA GLU A 173 -1.80 24.75 18.98
C GLU A 173 -3.03 25.53 18.46
N LYS A 174 -4.10 24.83 18.06
CA LYS A 174 -5.35 25.47 17.62
C LYS A 174 -5.99 26.26 18.76
N LYS A 175 -6.05 25.70 19.97
CA LYS A 175 -6.64 26.33 21.15
C LYS A 175 -5.84 27.57 21.56
N GLU A 176 -4.53 27.49 21.60
CA GLU A 176 -3.64 28.62 21.88
C GLU A 176 -3.78 29.73 20.84
N ARG A 177 -3.86 29.38 19.55
CA ARG A 177 -4.09 30.35 18.47
C ARG A 177 -5.43 31.07 18.64
N SER A 178 -6.50 30.33 18.94
CA SER A 178 -7.82 30.88 19.21
C SER A 178 -7.85 31.77 20.46
N GLN A 179 -7.12 31.39 21.52
CA GLN A 179 -7.04 32.18 22.74
C GLN A 179 -6.32 33.51 22.49
N ARG A 180 -5.19 33.49 21.77
CA ARG A 180 -4.45 34.71 21.40
C ARG A 180 -5.30 35.67 20.58
N GLU A 181 -6.13 35.16 19.67
CA GLU A 181 -7.06 35.98 18.90
C GLU A 181 -8.12 36.64 19.78
N VAL A 182 -8.69 35.89 20.74
CA VAL A 182 -9.65 36.42 21.72
C VAL A 182 -9.01 37.50 22.60
N ASP A 183 -7.79 37.26 23.08
CA ASP A 183 -7.06 38.20 23.94
C ASP A 183 -6.70 39.49 23.18
N PHE A 184 -6.31 39.36 21.91
CA PHE A 184 -6.07 40.51 21.02
C PHE A 184 -7.34 41.35 20.82
N LEU A 185 -8.49 40.71 20.54
CA LEU A 185 -9.77 41.40 20.39
C LEU A 185 -10.20 42.11 21.68
N LYS A 186 -10.00 41.48 22.84
CA LYS A 186 -10.25 42.11 24.15
C LYS A 186 -9.36 43.33 24.38
N ALA A 187 -8.06 43.22 24.11
CA ALA A 187 -7.13 44.34 24.27
C ALA A 187 -7.50 45.52 23.35
N ARG A 188 -7.88 45.23 22.10
CA ARG A 188 -8.34 46.24 21.13
C ARG A 188 -9.64 46.90 21.56
N ASN A 189 -10.62 46.12 22.02
CA ASN A 189 -11.89 46.65 22.53
C ASN A 189 -11.65 47.54 23.75
N ASN A 190 -10.85 47.09 24.72
CA ASN A 190 -10.48 47.89 25.90
C ASN A 190 -9.76 49.19 25.53
N ALA A 191 -8.93 49.20 24.49
CA ALA A 191 -8.27 50.42 24.00
C ALA A 191 -9.28 51.39 23.36
N LEU A 192 -10.29 50.88 22.65
CA LEU A 192 -11.37 51.69 22.08
C LEU A 192 -12.27 52.28 23.16
N THR A 193 -12.67 51.50 24.18
CA THR A 193 -13.43 52.03 25.32
C THR A 193 -12.66 53.09 26.08
N ARG A 194 -11.35 52.88 26.32
CA ARG A 194 -10.50 53.89 26.96
C ARG A 194 -10.45 55.21 26.19
N ARG A 195 -10.37 55.16 24.85
CA ARG A 195 -10.43 56.36 24.00
C ARG A 195 -11.80 57.05 24.05
N ALA A 196 -12.89 56.30 24.10
CA ALA A 196 -14.25 56.85 24.22
C ALA A 196 -14.52 57.51 25.58
N THR A 197 -13.82 57.09 26.63
CA THR A 197 -13.94 57.65 27.99
C THR A 197 -12.95 58.78 28.31
N MET A 198 -12.03 59.12 27.39
CA MET A 198 -11.17 60.29 27.61
C MET A 198 -11.97 61.57 27.29
N PRO A 199 -11.91 62.60 28.15
CA PRO A 199 -12.53 63.88 27.84
C PRO A 199 -11.95 64.42 26.55
N ILE A 200 -12.83 64.90 25.66
CA ILE A 200 -12.42 65.56 24.42
C ILE A 200 -11.67 66.83 24.85
N GLU A 201 -10.37 66.88 24.61
CA GLU A 201 -9.61 68.13 24.76
C GLU A 201 -10.21 69.15 23.78
N THR A 202 -10.98 70.09 24.33
CA THR A 202 -11.41 71.27 23.60
C THR A 202 -10.17 72.12 23.37
N ARG A 203 -9.72 72.19 22.11
CA ARG A 203 -8.71 73.15 21.69
C ARG A 203 -9.24 74.56 21.95
N ASP A 204 -8.49 75.32 22.74
CA ASP A 204 -8.59 76.78 22.88
C ASP A 204 -8.34 77.49 21.54
#